data_AF-A0ABD6B9B6-F1
#
_entry.id   AF-A0ABD6B9B6-F1
#
_cell.length_a   1.000
_cell.length_b   1.000
_cell.length_c   1.000
_cell.angle_alpha   90.00
_cell.angle_beta   90.00
_cell.angle_gamma   90.00
#
_symmetry.space_group_name_H-M   'P 1'
#
loop_
_entity.id
_entity.type
_entity.pdbx_description
1 polymer ?
#
loop_
_entity_poly.entity_id
_entity_poly.type
_entity_poly.pdbx_seq_one_letter_code
_entity_poly.pdbx_strand_id
1 'polypeptide(L)'
;MSILREELEEADALIEEAEGKLAAAAREIELVAEEHSTMNAHHDIEDGTITVTVDHQATVKKLNEQLPYPLRAKEKRGDIEIVDVKAEIESEELYNLKQLIRAIEEQFESGAPIKAVLQYAPEASYTKAEAEREIEKLKQKGEVYEPSRDRLRTT
;
A
#
# COMPACT_ATOMS: atom_id res chain seq x y z
N MET A 1 3.37 -41.28 44.97
CA MET A 1 3.79 -39.88 44.74
C MET A 1 5.07 -39.74 43.93
N SER A 2 5.91 -40.78 43.75
CA SER A 2 7.16 -40.67 42.98
C SER A 2 6.96 -40.67 41.46
N ILE A 3 6.08 -41.55 40.93
CA ILE A 3 5.89 -41.75 39.47
C ILE A 3 5.24 -40.52 38.81
N LEU A 4 4.17 -39.99 39.41
CA LEU A 4 3.48 -38.79 38.92
C LEU A 4 4.37 -37.53 38.86
N ARG A 5 5.46 -37.48 39.63
CA ARG A 5 6.39 -36.36 39.62
C ARG A 5 7.42 -36.51 38.49
N GLU A 6 7.90 -37.72 38.27
CA GLU A 6 8.80 -38.05 37.16
C GLU A 6 8.13 -37.84 35.80
N GLU A 7 6.86 -38.25 35.67
CA GLU A 7 6.04 -37.99 34.46
C GLU A 7 5.81 -36.49 34.21
N LEU A 8 5.72 -35.68 35.27
CA LEU A 8 5.55 -34.22 35.16
C LEU A 8 6.86 -33.54 34.73
N GLU A 9 7.99 -33.93 35.32
CA GLU A 9 9.32 -33.41 34.96
C GLU A 9 9.68 -33.77 33.51
N GLU A 10 9.30 -34.96 33.04
CA GLU A 10 9.47 -35.36 31.64
C GLU A 10 8.58 -34.54 30.69
N ALA A 11 7.32 -34.27 31.07
CA ALA A 11 6.42 -33.43 30.29
C ALA A 11 6.92 -31.98 30.18
N ASP A 12 7.41 -31.38 31.27
CA ASP A 12 7.95 -30.03 31.28
C ASP A 12 9.19 -29.92 30.36
N ALA A 13 10.08 -30.91 30.39
CA ALA A 13 11.25 -30.95 29.52
C ALA A 13 10.88 -31.05 28.03
N LEU A 14 9.83 -31.82 27.69
CA LEU A 14 9.33 -31.91 26.32
C LEU A 14 8.67 -30.60 25.86
N ILE A 15 7.98 -29.90 26.75
CA ILE A 15 7.40 -28.57 26.47
C ILE A 15 8.51 -27.56 26.20
N GLU A 16 9.53 -27.48 27.05
CA GLU A 16 10.66 -26.56 26.86
C GLU A 16 11.40 -26.85 25.54
N GLU A 17 11.59 -28.12 25.19
CA GLU A 17 12.19 -28.51 23.90
C GLU A 17 11.31 -28.06 22.71
N ALA A 18 9.99 -28.24 22.81
CA ALA A 18 9.04 -27.84 21.78
C ALA A 18 8.99 -26.32 21.60
N GLU A 19 8.93 -25.56 22.70
CA GLU A 19 8.98 -24.10 22.70
C GLU A 19 10.29 -23.58 22.09
N GLY A 20 11.42 -24.22 22.42
CA GLY A 20 12.72 -23.89 21.84
C GLY A 20 12.76 -24.10 20.32
N LYS A 21 12.20 -25.20 19.82
CA LYS A 21 12.08 -25.45 18.37
C LYS A 21 11.15 -24.45 17.70
N LEU A 22 10.03 -24.12 18.33
CA LEU A 22 9.08 -23.14 17.81
C LEU A 22 9.70 -21.74 17.73
N ALA A 23 10.44 -21.33 18.76
CA ALA A 23 11.16 -20.05 18.77
C ALA A 23 12.24 -19.99 17.68
N ALA A 24 12.93 -21.09 17.41
CA ALA A 24 13.89 -21.16 16.30
C ALA A 24 13.20 -20.99 14.95
N ALA A 25 12.09 -21.72 14.72
CA ALA A 25 11.29 -21.60 13.50
C ALA A 25 10.70 -20.20 13.32
N ALA A 26 10.21 -19.57 14.40
CA ALA A 26 9.66 -18.22 14.39
C ALA A 26 10.70 -17.21 13.91
N ARG A 27 11.94 -17.28 14.41
CA ARG A 27 13.04 -16.39 13.97
C ARG A 27 13.36 -16.54 12.49
N GLU A 28 13.38 -17.77 11.97
CA GLU A 28 13.63 -18.00 10.54
C GLU A 28 12.51 -17.39 9.68
N ILE A 29 11.25 -17.56 10.09
CA ILE A 29 10.09 -17.02 9.40
C ILE A 29 10.06 -15.49 9.46
N GLU A 30 10.40 -14.89 10.61
CA GLU A 30 10.52 -13.44 10.76
C GLU A 30 11.59 -12.87 9.85
N LEU A 31 12.76 -13.52 9.74
CA LEU A 31 13.83 -13.07 8.85
C LEU A 31 13.38 -13.11 7.38
N VAL A 32 12.68 -14.16 6.96
CA VAL A 32 12.10 -14.25 5.60
C VAL A 32 11.04 -13.15 5.40
N ALA A 33 10.19 -12.88 6.39
CA ALA A 33 9.19 -11.82 6.31
C ALA A 33 9.85 -10.42 6.24
N GLU A 34 10.94 -10.17 6.96
CA GLU A 34 11.71 -8.93 6.87
C GLU A 34 12.35 -8.73 5.50
N GLU A 35 12.92 -9.79 4.91
CA GLU A 35 13.44 -9.77 3.53
C GLU A 35 12.33 -9.47 2.51
N HIS A 36 11.13 -10.00 2.75
CA HIS A 36 9.96 -9.80 1.92
C HIS A 36 9.00 -8.80 2.54
N SER A 37 9.24 -7.50 2.30
CA SER A 37 8.47 -6.38 2.88
C SER A 37 6.98 -6.27 2.49
N THR A 38 6.32 -7.37 2.13
CA THR A 38 4.87 -7.53 1.89
C THR A 38 4.27 -8.62 2.79
N MET A 39 5.04 -9.15 3.73
CA MET A 39 4.61 -10.18 4.67
C MET A 39 4.95 -9.74 6.09
N ASN A 40 4.09 -10.10 7.04
CA ASN A 40 4.32 -9.94 8.46
C ASN A 40 4.30 -11.32 9.11
N ALA A 41 5.20 -11.55 10.05
CA ALA A 41 5.21 -12.74 10.87
C ALA A 41 4.98 -12.33 12.33
N HIS A 42 4.14 -13.08 13.02
CA HIS A 42 3.92 -12.95 14.45
C HIS A 42 3.91 -14.35 15.06
N HIS A 43 4.50 -14.50 16.24
CA HIS A 43 4.53 -15.78 16.94
C HIS A 43 4.05 -15.59 18.38
N ASP A 44 3.43 -16.64 18.88
CA ASP A 44 3.09 -16.82 20.29
C ASP A 44 3.64 -18.19 20.71
N ILE A 45 4.69 -18.18 21.52
CA ILE A 45 5.37 -19.42 21.93
C ILE A 45 4.51 -20.20 22.94
N GLU A 46 3.82 -19.50 23.84
CA GLU A 46 2.97 -20.13 24.86
C GLU A 46 1.76 -20.81 24.22
N ASP A 47 1.14 -20.16 23.23
CA ASP A 47 0.02 -20.73 22.47
C ASP A 47 0.49 -21.68 21.35
N GLY A 48 1.79 -21.79 21.10
CA GLY A 48 2.34 -22.71 20.11
C GLY A 48 2.10 -22.29 18.66
N THR A 49 1.88 -21.01 18.39
CA THR A 49 1.44 -20.52 17.07
C THR A 49 2.46 -19.63 16.39
N ILE A 50 2.53 -19.75 15.06
CA ILE A 50 3.21 -18.78 14.18
C ILE A 50 2.20 -18.40 13.11
N THR A 51 1.89 -17.12 13.04
CA THR A 51 0.95 -16.54 12.08
C THR A 51 1.72 -15.70 11.07
N VAL A 52 1.58 -16.04 9.80
CA VAL A 52 2.11 -15.23 8.69
C VAL A 52 0.94 -14.59 7.96
N THR A 53 0.99 -13.27 7.82
CA THR A 53 -0.03 -12.49 7.10
C THR A 53 0.59 -11.70 5.97
N VAL A 54 -0.22 -11.38 4.97
CA VAL A 54 0.18 -10.45 3.92
C VAL A 54 0.00 -9.04 4.45
N ASP A 55 1.04 -8.22 4.32
CA ASP A 55 0.94 -6.79 4.53
C ASP A 55 0.31 -6.14 3.30
N HIS A 56 -1.01 -5.93 3.33
CA HIS A 56 -1.72 -5.33 2.20
C HIS A 56 -1.24 -3.91 1.92
N GLN A 57 -0.90 -3.12 2.94
CA GLN A 57 -0.46 -1.74 2.77
C GLN A 57 0.88 -1.70 2.03
N ALA A 58 1.84 -2.51 2.47
CA ALA A 58 3.13 -2.60 1.80
C ALA A 58 3.02 -3.23 0.40
N THR A 59 2.10 -4.17 0.20
CA THR A 59 1.81 -4.76 -1.12
C THR A 59 1.22 -3.74 -2.07
N VAL A 60 0.21 -2.98 -1.64
CA VAL A 60 -0.39 -1.88 -2.42
C VAL A 60 0.66 -0.86 -2.83
N LYS A 61 1.56 -0.48 -1.91
CA LYS A 61 2.65 0.46 -2.21
C LYS A 61 3.56 -0.08 -3.32
N LYS A 62 4.06 -1.32 -3.19
CA LYS A 62 4.91 -1.95 -4.21
C LYS A 62 4.20 -2.07 -5.56
N LEU A 63 2.93 -2.43 -5.57
CA LEU A 63 2.15 -2.51 -6.81
C LEU A 63 2.05 -1.14 -7.48
N ASN A 64 1.77 -0.08 -6.72
CA ASN A 64 1.67 1.28 -7.26
C ASN A 64 3.00 1.84 -7.82
N GLU A 65 4.14 1.28 -7.44
CA GLU A 65 5.44 1.61 -8.04
C GLU A 65 5.63 0.98 -9.44
N GLN A 66 4.94 -0.12 -9.71
CA GLN A 66 5.10 -0.92 -10.94
C GLN A 66 3.93 -0.77 -11.91
N LEU A 67 2.75 -0.41 -11.41
CA LEU A 67 1.56 -0.25 -12.21
C LEU A 67 1.71 0.91 -13.20
N PRO A 68 1.34 0.71 -14.48
CA PRO A 68 1.30 1.80 -15.43
C PRO A 68 0.18 2.76 -15.05
N TYR A 69 0.43 4.06 -15.18
CA TYR A 69 -0.66 5.04 -15.11
C TYR A 69 -1.67 4.77 -16.22
N PRO A 70 -2.97 4.86 -15.91
CA PRO A 70 -3.54 5.45 -14.69
C PRO A 70 -4.06 4.41 -13.68
N LEU A 71 -3.55 3.17 -13.73
CA LEU A 71 -3.97 2.13 -12.80
C LEU A 71 -3.38 2.36 -11.42
N ARG A 72 -4.14 1.96 -10.39
CA ARG A 72 -3.75 2.02 -8.98
C ARG A 72 -4.24 0.77 -8.25
N ALA A 73 -3.39 0.22 -7.40
CA ALA A 73 -3.78 -0.73 -6.37
C ALA A 73 -4.36 0.00 -5.16
N LYS A 74 -5.44 -0.52 -4.59
CA LYS A 74 -6.02 -0.08 -3.32
C LYS A 74 -6.45 -1.29 -2.49
N GLU A 75 -6.39 -1.16 -1.18
CA GLU A 75 -6.98 -2.15 -0.28
C GLU A 75 -8.49 -1.90 -0.15
N LYS A 76 -9.27 -2.98 -0.16
CA LYS A 76 -10.70 -2.95 0.11
C LYS A 76 -11.12 -4.23 0.82
N ARG A 77 -11.58 -4.10 2.07
CA ARG A 77 -12.12 -5.21 2.89
C ARG A 77 -11.18 -6.42 3.02
N GLY A 78 -9.87 -6.18 3.06
CA GLY A 78 -8.86 -7.25 3.16
C GLY A 78 -8.52 -7.91 1.82
N ASP A 79 -8.95 -7.33 0.69
CA ASP A 79 -8.48 -7.68 -0.64
C ASP A 79 -7.74 -6.49 -1.27
N ILE A 80 -6.93 -6.77 -2.29
CA ILE A 80 -6.29 -5.75 -3.11
C ILE A 80 -7.00 -5.68 -4.45
N GLU A 81 -7.59 -4.53 -4.77
CA GLU A 81 -8.21 -4.25 -6.06
C GLU A 81 -7.28 -3.36 -6.90
N ILE A 82 -7.13 -3.69 -8.18
CA ILE A 82 -6.53 -2.78 -9.17
C ILE A 82 -7.67 -2.06 -9.86
N VAL A 83 -7.66 -0.73 -9.80
CA VAL A 83 -8.68 0.12 -10.38
C VAL A 83 -8.08 1.11 -11.37
N ASP A 84 -8.86 1.45 -12.38
CA ASP A 84 -8.62 2.62 -13.22
C ASP A 84 -9.08 3.86 -12.44
N VAL A 85 -8.18 4.83 -12.26
CA VAL A 85 -8.45 6.03 -11.47
C VAL A 85 -9.67 6.81 -11.98
N LYS A 86 -9.99 6.70 -13.27
CA LYS A 86 -11.19 7.33 -13.86
C LYS A 86 -12.47 6.91 -13.15
N ALA A 87 -12.59 5.62 -12.82
CA ALA A 87 -13.81 5.06 -12.24
C ALA A 87 -14.13 5.67 -10.86
N GLU A 88 -13.14 6.26 -10.18
CA GLU A 88 -13.31 6.96 -8.91
C GLU A 88 -13.53 8.47 -9.09
N ILE A 89 -13.21 9.03 -10.26
CA ILE A 89 -13.33 10.46 -10.59
C ILE A 89 -14.68 10.78 -11.22
N GLU A 90 -15.32 9.82 -11.90
CA GLU A 90 -16.58 10.02 -12.65
C GLU A 90 -17.76 10.54 -11.81
N SER A 91 -17.68 10.55 -10.47
CA SER A 91 -18.69 11.16 -9.61
C SER A 91 -18.57 12.69 -9.44
N GLU A 92 -17.43 13.30 -9.78
CA GLU A 92 -17.23 14.74 -9.65
C GLU A 92 -17.43 15.46 -10.98
N GLU A 93 -18.27 16.50 -11.01
CA GLU A 93 -18.34 17.40 -12.17
C GLU A 93 -17.04 18.21 -12.25
N LEU A 94 -16.17 17.83 -13.19
CA LEU A 94 -14.87 18.48 -13.39
C LEU A 94 -14.97 19.58 -14.45
N TYR A 95 -14.98 20.82 -13.99
CA TYR A 95 -15.14 22.00 -14.86
C TYR A 95 -13.80 22.59 -15.32
N ASN A 96 -12.69 22.24 -14.65
CA ASN A 96 -11.37 22.75 -14.99
C ASN A 96 -10.25 21.80 -14.54
N LEU A 97 -9.04 22.09 -15.02
CA LEU A 97 -7.88 21.25 -14.80
C LEU A 97 -7.42 21.20 -13.34
N LYS A 98 -7.65 22.26 -12.55
CA LYS A 98 -7.31 22.27 -11.12
C LYS A 98 -8.19 21.30 -10.33
N GLN A 99 -9.49 21.25 -10.64
CA GLN A 99 -10.40 20.26 -10.07
C GLN A 99 -10.01 18.84 -10.47
N LEU A 100 -9.65 18.61 -11.74
CA LEU A 100 -9.16 17.29 -12.17
C LEU A 100 -7.89 16.88 -11.41
N ILE A 101 -6.93 17.81 -11.24
CA ILE A 101 -5.71 17.55 -10.46
C ILE A 101 -6.07 17.19 -9.03
N ARG A 102 -7.03 17.89 -8.41
CA ARG A 102 -7.50 17.59 -7.05
C ARG A 102 -8.17 16.23 -6.94
N ALA A 103 -9.09 15.91 -7.85
CA ALA A 103 -9.76 14.61 -7.87
C ALA A 103 -8.75 13.46 -7.98
N ILE A 104 -7.72 13.62 -8.83
CA ILE A 104 -6.65 12.64 -8.96
C ILE A 104 -5.74 12.64 -7.72
N GLU A 105 -5.36 13.79 -7.16
CA GLU A 105 -4.40 13.85 -6.04
C GLU A 105 -4.94 13.17 -4.78
N GLU A 106 -6.25 13.21 -4.56
CA GLU A 106 -6.92 12.49 -3.47
C GLU A 106 -6.79 10.97 -3.61
N GLN A 107 -6.53 10.47 -4.83
CA GLN A 107 -6.27 9.05 -5.10
C GLN A 107 -4.79 8.66 -4.96
N PHE A 108 -3.86 9.58 -4.69
CA PHE A 108 -2.44 9.26 -4.61
C PHE A 108 -1.75 10.00 -3.46
N GLU A 109 -1.14 9.26 -2.53
CA GLU A 109 -0.42 9.84 -1.39
C GLU A 109 0.69 10.82 -1.82
N SER A 110 1.37 10.54 -2.93
CA SER A 110 2.43 11.41 -3.47
C SER A 110 1.92 12.64 -4.26
N GLY A 111 0.60 12.81 -4.39
CA GLY A 111 -0.02 13.78 -5.30
C GLY A 111 -0.32 13.18 -6.68
N ALA A 112 -1.03 13.96 -7.50
CA ALA A 112 -1.55 13.53 -8.79
C ALA A 112 -0.44 13.28 -9.81
N PRO A 113 -0.33 12.08 -10.41
CA PRO A 113 0.61 11.83 -11.50
C PRO A 113 0.29 12.72 -12.71
N ILE A 114 1.28 13.47 -13.22
CA ILE A 114 1.09 14.32 -14.42
C ILE A 114 0.53 13.49 -15.58
N LYS A 115 1.04 12.26 -15.77
CA LYS A 115 0.56 11.36 -16.82
C LYS A 115 -0.93 11.04 -16.71
N ALA A 116 -1.44 10.82 -15.48
CA ALA A 116 -2.86 10.58 -15.26
C ALA A 116 -3.69 11.84 -15.53
N VAL A 117 -3.22 13.01 -15.07
CA VAL A 117 -3.87 14.30 -15.35
C VAL A 117 -3.98 14.55 -16.85
N LEU A 118 -2.90 14.31 -17.60
CA LEU A 118 -2.88 14.47 -19.05
C LEU A 118 -3.75 13.44 -19.79
N GLN A 119 -3.88 12.23 -19.25
CA GLN A 119 -4.73 11.19 -19.82
C GLN A 119 -6.23 11.51 -19.64
N TYR A 120 -6.60 12.09 -18.50
CA TYR A 120 -7.99 12.44 -18.18
C TYR A 120 -8.34 13.91 -18.44
N ALA A 121 -7.41 14.70 -18.97
CA ALA A 121 -7.67 16.07 -19.42
C ALA A 121 -8.95 16.25 -20.26
N PRO A 122 -9.33 15.30 -21.14
CA PRO A 122 -10.59 15.39 -21.90
C PRO A 122 -11.85 15.48 -21.02
N GLU A 123 -11.85 14.90 -19.81
CA GLU A 123 -12.97 14.97 -18.87
C GLU A 123 -13.21 16.41 -18.37
N ALA A 124 -12.16 17.23 -18.34
CA ALA A 124 -12.23 18.66 -18.04
C ALA A 124 -12.31 19.52 -19.32
N SER A 125 -12.61 18.93 -20.48
CA SER A 125 -12.64 19.61 -21.79
C SER A 125 -11.29 20.18 -22.28
N TYR A 126 -10.18 19.54 -21.91
CA TYR A 126 -8.83 19.90 -22.40
C TYR A 126 -8.24 18.78 -23.26
N THR A 127 -7.59 19.15 -24.36
CA THR A 127 -6.64 18.23 -25.00
C THR A 127 -5.36 18.12 -24.16
N LYS A 128 -4.56 17.08 -24.37
CA LYS A 128 -3.29 16.89 -23.68
C LYS A 128 -2.36 18.12 -23.78
N ALA A 129 -2.21 18.69 -24.97
CA ALA A 129 -1.34 19.86 -25.19
C ALA A 129 -1.88 21.14 -24.53
N GLU A 130 -3.21 21.30 -24.43
CA GLU A 130 -3.82 22.41 -23.70
C GLU A 130 -3.65 22.23 -22.20
N ALA A 131 -3.82 21.00 -21.70
CA ALA A 131 -3.63 20.67 -20.30
C ALA A 131 -2.18 20.92 -19.84
N GLU A 132 -1.18 20.53 -20.63
CA GLU A 132 0.24 20.83 -20.34
C GLU A 132 0.47 22.34 -20.15
N ARG A 133 -0.07 23.17 -21.05
CA ARG A 133 0.05 24.63 -20.94
C ARG A 133 -0.71 25.18 -19.74
N GLU A 134 -1.89 24.65 -19.44
CA GLU A 134 -2.71 25.12 -18.33
C GLU A 134 -2.11 24.72 -16.97
N ILE A 135 -1.51 23.52 -16.84
CA ILE A 135 -0.73 23.12 -15.65
C ILE A 135 0.37 24.14 -15.37
N GLU A 136 1.14 24.52 -16.39
CA GLU A 136 2.22 25.51 -16.22
C GLU A 136 1.68 26.89 -15.80
N LYS A 137 0.51 27.30 -16.29
CA LYS A 137 -0.15 28.53 -15.79
C LYS A 137 -0.57 28.41 -14.34
N LEU A 138 -1.15 27.27 -13.94
CA LEU A 138 -1.54 27.02 -12.55
C LEU A 138 -0.32 27.02 -11.61
N LYS A 139 0.81 26.46 -12.07
CA LYS A 139 2.10 26.52 -11.36
C LYS A 139 2.60 27.95 -11.19
N GLN A 140 2.56 28.75 -12.25
CA GLN A 140 2.97 30.17 -12.19
C GLN A 140 2.10 31.00 -11.24
N LYS A 141 0.80 30.69 -11.16
CA LYS A 141 -0.13 31.34 -10.24
C LYS A 141 0.00 30.85 -8.79
N GLY A 142 0.79 29.79 -8.55
CA GLY A 142 0.90 29.15 -7.25
C GLY A 142 -0.36 28.36 -6.83
N GLU A 143 -1.26 28.05 -7.78
CA GLU A 143 -2.47 27.27 -7.51
C GLU A 143 -2.24 25.76 -7.53
N VAL A 144 -1.13 25.36 -8.17
CA VAL A 144 -0.64 23.99 -8.26
C VAL A 144 0.87 24.03 -8.05
N TYR A 145 1.42 23.00 -7.42
CA TYR A 145 2.87 22.84 -7.28
C TYR A 145 3.28 21.38 -7.49
N GLU A 146 4.58 21.15 -7.66
CA GLU A 146 5.15 19.83 -7.91
C GLU A 146 5.94 19.36 -6.66
N PRO A 147 5.31 18.62 -5.72
CA PRO A 147 5.99 18.19 -4.49
C PRO A 147 7.15 17.23 -4.74
N SER A 148 7.07 16.47 -5.83
CA SER A 148 8.10 15.55 -6.30
C SER A 148 7.95 15.38 -7.81
N ARG A 149 9.00 14.88 -8.46
CA ARG A 149 9.05 14.76 -9.92
C ARG A 149 7.80 14.06 -10.48
N ASP A 150 7.18 14.66 -11.49
CA ASP A 150 6.00 14.14 -12.18
C ASP A 150 4.74 14.00 -11.30
N ARG A 151 4.67 14.71 -10.17
CA ARG A 151 3.51 14.78 -9.26
C ARG A 151 3.00 16.20 -9.12
N LEU A 152 1.69 16.38 -9.09
CA LEU A 152 1.05 17.68 -8.86
C LEU A 152 0.25 17.66 -7.57
N ARG A 153 0.26 18.79 -6.86
CA ARG A 153 -0.62 19.06 -5.72
C ARG A 153 -1.33 20.39 -5.90
N THR A 154 -2.58 20.49 -5.48
CA THR A 154 -3.28 21.79 -5.42
C THR A 154 -2.98 22.50 -4.09
N THR A 155 -3.06 23.84 -4.09
CA THR A 155 -2.91 24.70 -2.90
C THR A 155 -4.25 25.16 -2.35
#